data_AF-A0A150WED0-F1
#
_entry.id   AF-A0A150WED0-F1
#
_cell.length_a   1.000
_cell.length_b   1.000
_cell.length_c   1.000
_cell.angle_alpha   90.00
_cell.angle_beta   90.00
_cell.angle_gamma   90.00
#
_symmetry.space_group_name_H-M   'P 1'
#
loop_
_entity.id
_entity.type
_entity.pdbx_description
1 polymer ?
#
loop_
_entity_poly.entity_id
_entity_poly.type
_entity_poly.pdbx_seq_one_letter_code
_entity_poly.pdbx_strand_id
1 'polypeptide(L)'
;MSSILRGVAVAALSVLALAGCDESRVVGTLTTSTTLRIVSPGGNKQVLNAGTYRAAVRAQEKGGQVFISAAGGKEVTFKIPQLSSSSEQTIKISPASLRQEFGLSGRVYGTQVPFDREATRSCVYDTERVYRCDGDRGRDLRGRENCGWEWVEIKGYQRVREQGYASYKNLDINLVNTASQKVGNFRGSYSYGDTITNVSYLSGCIPERHRPYNF
;
A
#
# COMPACT_ATOMS: atom_id res chain seq x y z
N MET A 1 7.73 -37.49 -27.27
CA MET A 1 8.20 -37.82 -25.91
C MET A 1 9.11 -36.69 -25.49
N SER A 2 8.66 -35.78 -24.60
CA SER A 2 9.05 -35.76 -23.17
C SER A 2 10.58 -35.77 -23.00
N SER A 3 11.26 -34.83 -22.34
CA SER A 3 10.87 -34.03 -21.20
C SER A 3 11.98 -33.02 -20.86
N ILE A 4 11.60 -31.90 -20.23
CA ILE A 4 12.30 -31.23 -19.13
C ILE A 4 13.68 -30.60 -19.43
N LEU A 5 13.67 -29.27 -19.56
CA LEU A 5 14.67 -28.42 -18.90
C LEU A 5 13.93 -27.35 -18.12
N ARG A 6 13.81 -27.63 -16.81
CA ARG A 6 13.51 -26.68 -15.75
C ARG A 6 14.66 -25.68 -15.70
N GLY A 7 14.35 -24.40 -15.68
CA GLY A 7 15.32 -23.35 -15.41
C GLY A 7 14.69 -22.00 -15.69
N VAL A 8 14.84 -21.06 -14.75
CA VAL A 8 14.48 -19.64 -14.91
C VAL A 8 13.01 -19.32 -14.57
N ALA A 9 12.58 -19.70 -13.36
CA ALA A 9 11.44 -19.04 -12.70
C ALA A 9 11.96 -17.76 -12.02
N VAL A 10 11.96 -16.68 -12.79
CA VAL A 10 12.48 -15.36 -12.43
C VAL A 10 11.54 -14.65 -11.46
N ALA A 11 12.19 -13.99 -10.51
CA ALA A 11 11.71 -13.09 -9.47
C ALA A 11 10.43 -12.27 -9.76
N ALA A 12 9.64 -12.18 -8.70
CA ALA A 12 8.29 -11.64 -8.59
C ALA A 12 8.17 -10.11 -8.75
N LEU A 13 6.94 -9.66 -8.96
CA LEU A 13 6.46 -8.27 -9.03
C LEU A 13 6.50 -7.57 -7.67
N SER A 14 7.55 -6.81 -7.41
CA SER A 14 7.72 -6.06 -6.16
C SER A 14 7.32 -4.58 -6.24
N VAL A 15 6.67 -4.13 -7.32
CA VAL A 15 6.08 -2.77 -7.36
C VAL A 15 5.02 -2.59 -6.26
N LEU A 16 4.46 -3.70 -5.79
CA LEU A 16 3.49 -3.80 -4.70
C LEU A 16 4.04 -4.59 -3.49
N ALA A 17 5.14 -5.33 -3.60
CA ALA A 17 5.72 -6.11 -2.49
C ALA A 17 6.65 -5.32 -1.55
N LEU A 18 6.79 -4.00 -1.73
CA LEU A 18 7.48 -3.13 -0.76
C LEU A 18 6.59 -2.73 0.44
N ALA A 19 5.31 -3.10 0.41
CA ALA A 19 4.44 -3.06 1.58
C ALA A 19 4.34 -4.49 2.13
N GLY A 20 5.03 -4.79 3.23
CA GLY A 20 4.92 -6.06 3.94
C GLY A 20 3.57 -6.25 4.65
N CYS A 21 2.47 -5.85 4.03
CA CYS A 21 1.10 -5.99 4.54
C CYS A 21 0.17 -6.35 3.39
N ASP A 22 -0.75 -7.28 3.66
CA ASP A 22 -1.64 -8.03 2.75
C ASP A 22 -2.50 -7.26 1.70
N GLU A 23 -2.36 -5.95 1.55
CA GLU A 23 -3.22 -5.17 0.66
C GLU A 23 -2.47 -4.06 -0.08
N SER A 24 -1.48 -4.43 -0.87
CA SER A 24 -0.87 -3.50 -1.81
C SER A 24 -1.91 -3.09 -2.86
N ARG A 25 -2.53 -1.92 -2.64
CA ARG A 25 -3.62 -1.37 -3.44
C ARG A 25 -3.29 0.06 -3.82
N VAL A 26 -3.11 0.31 -5.12
CA VAL A 26 -2.98 1.67 -5.66
C VAL A 26 -4.37 2.16 -6.02
N VAL A 27 -4.87 3.20 -5.36
CA VAL A 27 -6.15 3.83 -5.70
C VAL A 27 -5.88 5.05 -6.58
N GLY A 28 -6.74 5.27 -7.56
CA GLY A 28 -6.59 6.35 -8.51
C GLY A 28 -7.84 6.60 -9.35
N THR A 29 -7.62 7.30 -10.44
CA THR A 29 -8.64 7.72 -11.39
C THR A 29 -8.36 7.12 -12.75
N LEU A 30 -9.34 6.45 -13.33
CA LEU A 30 -9.35 6.02 -14.73
C LEU A 30 -10.23 6.96 -15.54
N THR A 31 -9.68 7.58 -16.57
CA THR A 31 -10.45 8.36 -17.54
C THR A 31 -10.41 7.66 -18.89
N THR A 32 -11.55 7.50 -19.53
CA THR A 32 -11.69 6.91 -20.88
C THR A 32 -12.31 7.94 -21.81
N SER A 33 -11.69 8.16 -22.97
CA SER A 33 -12.21 9.10 -24.00
C SER A 33 -13.19 8.42 -24.95
N THR A 34 -13.23 7.08 -24.94
CA THR A 34 -14.12 6.26 -25.75
C THR A 34 -14.71 5.14 -24.90
N THR A 35 -15.78 4.53 -25.40
CA THR A 35 -16.26 3.27 -24.84
C THR A 35 -15.22 2.17 -25.05
N LEU A 36 -14.89 1.45 -23.98
CA LEU A 36 -13.96 0.32 -23.97
C LEU A 36 -14.73 -0.98 -23.79
N ARG A 37 -14.33 -2.01 -24.52
CA ARG A 37 -14.75 -3.39 -24.28
C ARG A 37 -13.64 -4.11 -23.54
N ILE A 38 -13.98 -4.61 -22.35
CA ILE A 38 -13.06 -5.26 -21.44
C ILE A 38 -13.46 -6.73 -21.35
N VAL A 39 -12.49 -7.62 -21.50
CA VAL A 39 -12.64 -9.06 -21.30
C VAL A 39 -12.20 -9.38 -19.88
N SER A 40 -13.13 -9.87 -19.05
CA SER A 40 -12.83 -10.23 -17.67
C SER A 40 -11.93 -11.49 -17.59
N PRO A 41 -11.35 -11.81 -16.42
CA PRO A 41 -10.57 -13.03 -16.25
C PRO A 41 -11.33 -14.32 -16.59
N GLY A 42 -12.66 -14.31 -16.49
CA GLY A 42 -13.54 -15.43 -16.87
C GLY A 42 -13.96 -15.43 -18.35
N GLY A 43 -13.44 -14.50 -19.16
CA GLY A 43 -13.77 -14.38 -20.59
C GLY A 43 -15.03 -13.55 -20.88
N ASN A 44 -15.72 -13.03 -19.86
CA ASN A 44 -16.93 -12.24 -20.06
C ASN A 44 -16.60 -10.86 -20.62
N LYS A 45 -17.28 -10.47 -21.70
CA LYS A 45 -17.16 -9.13 -22.27
C LYS A 45 -17.99 -8.15 -21.45
N GLN A 46 -17.37 -7.07 -21.04
CA GLN A 46 -17.97 -5.97 -20.29
C GLN A 46 -17.72 -4.68 -21.06
N VAL A 47 -18.67 -3.75 -20.98
CA VAL A 47 -18.58 -2.44 -21.61
C VAL A 47 -18.35 -1.40 -20.51
N LEU A 48 -17.33 -0.56 -20.70
CA LEU A 48 -17.05 0.62 -19.90
C LEU A 48 -17.20 1.83 -20.81
N ASN A 49 -18.18 2.69 -20.55
CA ASN A 49 -18.42 3.88 -21.38
C ASN A 49 -17.27 4.90 -21.25
N ALA A 50 -17.28 5.91 -22.10
CA ALA A 50 -16.43 7.07 -21.91
C ALA A 50 -16.80 7.78 -20.60
N GLY A 51 -15.81 8.17 -19.80
CA GLY A 51 -16.03 8.83 -18.52
C GLY A 51 -14.85 8.77 -17.58
N THR A 52 -15.06 9.26 -16.35
CA THR A 52 -14.06 9.25 -15.28
C THR A 52 -14.55 8.35 -14.14
N TYR A 53 -13.68 7.44 -13.70
CA TYR A 53 -13.98 6.38 -12.75
C TYR A 53 -12.95 6.34 -11.63
N ARG A 54 -13.37 5.92 -10.44
CA ARG A 54 -12.44 5.55 -9.38
C ARG A 54 -11.93 4.14 -9.67
N ALA A 55 -10.63 3.93 -9.70
CA ALA A 55 -10.06 2.63 -10.00
C ALA A 55 -9.01 2.24 -8.97
N ALA A 56 -8.80 0.94 -8.79
CA ALA A 56 -7.78 0.40 -7.92
C ALA A 56 -6.98 -0.70 -8.64
N VAL A 57 -5.66 -0.63 -8.54
CA VAL A 57 -4.77 -1.70 -9.01
C VAL A 57 -4.33 -2.50 -7.79
N ARG A 58 -4.50 -3.82 -7.83
CA ARG A 58 -4.03 -4.73 -6.76
C ARG A 58 -3.08 -5.77 -7.34
N ALA A 59 -2.01 -6.07 -6.60
CA ALA A 59 -1.18 -7.22 -6.93
C ALA A 59 -1.86 -8.51 -6.46
N GLN A 60 -1.72 -9.59 -7.23
CA GLN A 60 -1.93 -10.96 -6.77
C GLN A 60 -0.66 -11.77 -7.06
N GLU A 61 -0.42 -12.82 -6.27
CA GLU A 61 0.82 -13.63 -6.28
C GLU A 61 1.21 -14.20 -7.67
N LYS A 62 0.27 -14.29 -8.61
CA LYS A 62 0.50 -14.77 -9.99
C LYS A 62 -0.06 -13.81 -11.07
N GLY A 63 0.26 -12.52 -10.95
CA GLY A 63 -0.08 -11.47 -11.91
C GLY A 63 -0.88 -10.33 -11.28
N GLY A 64 -0.80 -9.13 -11.85
CA GLY A 64 -1.59 -8.00 -11.39
C GLY A 64 -3.04 -8.13 -11.84
N GLN A 65 -4.01 -7.80 -10.98
CA GLN A 65 -5.38 -7.58 -11.40
C GLN A 65 -5.72 -6.09 -11.24
N VAL A 66 -6.22 -5.48 -12.31
CA VAL A 66 -6.77 -4.13 -12.24
C VAL A 66 -8.26 -4.25 -11.95
N PHE A 67 -8.70 -3.60 -10.89
CA PHE A 67 -10.08 -3.51 -10.47
C PHE A 67 -10.57 -2.08 -10.74
N ILE A 68 -11.44 -1.91 -11.73
CA ILE A 68 -12.07 -0.63 -12.03
C ILE A 68 -13.42 -0.63 -11.34
N SER A 69 -13.61 0.21 -10.32
CA SER A 69 -14.90 0.42 -9.70
C SER A 69 -15.60 1.58 -10.40
N ALA A 70 -16.42 1.29 -11.41
CA ALA A 70 -17.18 2.35 -12.07
C ALA A 70 -18.26 2.91 -11.11
N ALA A 71 -18.56 4.21 -11.21
CA ALA A 71 -19.65 4.83 -10.47
C ALA A 71 -20.94 4.03 -10.71
N GLY A 72 -21.57 3.53 -9.65
CA GLY A 72 -22.69 2.58 -9.71
C GLY A 72 -22.41 1.17 -9.18
N GLY A 73 -21.25 0.92 -8.55
CA GLY A 73 -20.95 -0.34 -7.86
C GLY A 73 -20.55 -1.51 -8.76
N LYS A 74 -20.43 -1.27 -10.08
CA LYS A 74 -19.98 -2.28 -11.03
C LYS A 74 -18.45 -2.33 -11.04
N GLU A 75 -17.90 -3.44 -10.57
CA GLU A 75 -16.48 -3.74 -10.69
C GLU A 75 -16.18 -4.41 -12.03
N VAL A 76 -15.26 -3.81 -12.79
CA VAL A 76 -14.72 -4.37 -14.02
C VAL A 76 -13.27 -4.76 -13.74
N THR A 77 -12.95 -6.04 -13.89
CA THR A 77 -11.63 -6.58 -13.61
C THR A 77 -10.97 -7.09 -14.87
N PHE A 78 -9.67 -6.86 -15.03
CA PHE A 78 -8.86 -7.55 -16.04
C PHE A 78 -7.44 -7.83 -15.53
N LYS A 79 -6.79 -8.84 -16.11
CA LYS A 79 -5.43 -9.27 -15.74
C LYS A 79 -4.39 -8.46 -16.50
N ILE A 80 -3.32 -8.05 -15.81
CA ILE A 80 -2.09 -7.54 -16.41
C ILE A 80 -1.00 -8.63 -16.25
N PRO A 81 -0.26 -8.96 -17.32
CA PRO A 81 0.90 -9.84 -17.22
C PRO A 81 1.96 -9.27 -16.28
N GLN A 82 2.85 -10.13 -15.80
CA GLN A 82 3.89 -9.79 -14.84
C GLN A 82 4.73 -8.56 -15.29
N LEU A 83 4.75 -7.49 -14.48
CA LEU A 83 5.54 -6.25 -14.63
C LEU A 83 6.87 -6.19 -13.82
N SER A 84 7.74 -7.18 -13.66
CA SER A 84 9.04 -7.09 -12.92
C SER A 84 9.09 -6.26 -11.58
N SER A 85 10.22 -6.24 -10.87
CA SER A 85 10.34 -5.65 -9.52
C SER A 85 11.17 -4.37 -9.44
N SER A 86 11.64 -3.81 -10.55
CA SER A 86 12.55 -2.66 -10.48
C SER A 86 11.84 -1.38 -10.05
N SER A 87 12.55 -0.62 -9.22
CA SER A 87 12.27 0.77 -8.91
C SER A 87 12.15 1.58 -10.20
N GLU A 88 10.94 2.01 -10.49
CA GLU A 88 10.60 2.78 -11.69
C GLU A 88 10.70 1.98 -12.98
N GLN A 89 9.62 2.00 -13.77
CA GLN A 89 9.57 1.22 -14.99
C GLN A 89 8.64 1.86 -15.99
N THR A 90 9.02 1.78 -17.26
CA THR A 90 8.10 2.03 -18.37
C THR A 90 7.30 0.76 -18.64
N ILE A 91 5.98 0.88 -18.61
CA ILE A 91 5.05 -0.18 -19.00
C ILE A 91 4.76 -0.03 -20.50
N LYS A 92 4.89 -1.12 -21.26
CA LYS A 92 4.40 -1.22 -22.63
C LYS A 92 3.90 -2.63 -22.88
N ILE A 93 2.58 -2.80 -22.90
CA ILE A 93 1.90 -4.07 -23.12
C ILE A 93 0.93 -3.91 -24.27
N SER A 94 1.03 -4.76 -25.29
CA SER A 94 0.15 -4.71 -26.45
C SER A 94 -1.28 -5.16 -26.10
N PRO A 95 -2.31 -4.73 -26.87
CA PRO A 95 -3.67 -5.26 -26.74
C PRO A 95 -3.73 -6.79 -26.84
N ALA A 96 -2.95 -7.37 -27.77
CA ALA A 96 -2.89 -8.81 -27.99
C ALA A 96 -2.38 -9.57 -26.75
N SER A 97 -1.34 -9.04 -26.08
CA SER A 97 -0.79 -9.62 -24.85
C SER A 97 -1.79 -9.62 -23.70
N LEU A 98 -2.71 -8.64 -23.68
CA LEU A 98 -3.79 -8.57 -22.68
C LEU A 98 -5.04 -9.36 -23.08
N ARG A 99 -5.14 -9.77 -24.35
CA ARG A 99 -6.37 -10.28 -24.96
C ARG A 99 -7.53 -9.28 -24.80
N GLN A 100 -7.24 -8.01 -25.05
CA GLN A 100 -8.15 -6.87 -24.94
C GLN A 100 -8.15 -6.07 -26.25
N GLU A 101 -9.12 -5.17 -26.42
CA GLU A 101 -9.11 -4.18 -27.53
C GLU A 101 -8.11 -3.03 -27.29
N PHE A 102 -7.52 -2.95 -26.09
CA PHE A 102 -6.52 -1.96 -25.71
C PHE A 102 -5.31 -2.60 -25.02
N GLY A 103 -4.15 -1.98 -25.19
CA GLY A 103 -2.91 -2.22 -24.48
C GLY A 103 -2.70 -1.18 -23.37
N LEU A 104 -1.56 -1.28 -22.71
CA LEU A 104 -1.12 -0.37 -21.65
C LEU A 104 0.21 0.26 -22.04
N SER A 105 0.35 1.57 -21.85
CA SER A 105 1.62 2.26 -22.01
C SER A 105 1.76 3.36 -20.97
N GLY A 106 2.87 3.41 -20.25
CA GLY A 106 3.04 4.43 -19.22
C GLY A 106 4.23 4.16 -18.34
N ARG A 107 4.17 4.64 -17.10
CA ARG A 107 5.26 4.46 -16.15
C ARG A 107 4.80 4.29 -14.71
N VAL A 108 5.63 3.59 -13.96
CA VAL A 108 5.66 3.58 -12.50
C VAL A 108 6.85 4.40 -12.06
N TYR A 109 6.70 5.32 -11.12
CA TYR A 109 7.80 6.17 -10.63
C TYR A 109 7.63 6.52 -9.15
N GLY A 110 8.73 6.81 -8.47
CA GLY A 110 8.73 7.30 -7.09
C GLY A 110 8.64 8.82 -7.05
N THR A 111 7.98 9.36 -6.02
CA THR A 111 8.10 10.78 -5.67
C THR A 111 8.25 10.93 -4.17
N GLN A 112 9.00 11.94 -3.75
CA GLN A 112 9.09 12.37 -2.37
C GLN A 112 8.46 13.76 -2.26
N VAL A 113 7.55 13.92 -1.29
CA VAL A 113 6.90 15.19 -1.00
C VAL A 113 7.36 15.63 0.38
N PRO A 114 8.03 16.79 0.53
CA PRO A 114 8.44 17.27 1.83
C PRO A 114 7.22 17.59 2.69
N PHE A 115 7.32 17.34 3.98
CA PHE A 115 6.32 17.74 4.96
C PHE A 115 6.96 18.38 6.19
N ASP A 116 6.17 19.21 6.85
CA ASP A 116 6.43 19.76 8.16
C ASP A 116 5.10 19.72 8.93
N ARG A 117 5.01 18.90 9.98
CA ARG A 117 3.77 18.65 10.71
C ARG A 117 3.98 18.58 12.21
N GLU A 118 2.95 18.93 12.96
CA GLU A 118 2.88 18.55 14.36
C GLU A 118 2.33 17.13 14.50
N ALA A 119 2.91 16.37 15.41
CA ALA A 119 2.51 15.00 15.73
C ALA A 119 2.61 14.75 17.23
N THR A 120 2.03 13.64 17.67
CA THR A 120 2.14 13.16 19.04
C THR A 120 2.94 11.86 19.05
N ARG A 121 4.01 11.80 19.84
CA ARG A 121 4.80 10.58 20.04
C ARG A 121 4.62 10.06 21.46
N SER A 122 4.62 8.73 21.60
CA SER A 122 4.73 8.09 22.90
C SER A 122 6.10 8.35 23.52
N CYS A 123 6.13 8.51 24.84
CA CYS A 123 7.34 8.64 25.65
C CYS A 123 7.15 7.91 26.98
N VAL A 124 8.25 7.67 27.69
CA VAL A 124 8.21 7.26 29.10
C VAL A 124 8.12 8.54 29.93
N TYR A 125 6.99 8.72 30.61
CA TYR A 125 6.76 9.87 31.48
C TYR A 125 7.52 9.73 32.78
N ASP A 126 7.41 8.55 33.40
CA ASP A 126 8.00 8.25 34.68
C ASP A 126 8.16 6.72 34.81
N THR A 127 8.86 6.26 35.85
CA THR A 127 8.96 4.86 36.21
C THR A 127 8.51 4.66 37.65
N GLU A 128 7.55 3.77 37.87
CA GLU A 128 7.05 3.47 39.21
C GLU A 128 7.42 2.06 39.62
N ARG A 129 7.70 1.90 40.92
CA ARG A 129 7.96 0.59 41.50
C ARG A 129 6.64 0.03 42.01
N VAL A 130 6.15 -1.03 41.38
CA VAL A 130 4.88 -1.68 41.76
C VAL A 130 5.14 -3.09 42.25
N TYR A 131 4.37 -3.51 43.25
CA TYR A 131 4.38 -4.89 43.70
C TYR A 131 3.39 -5.68 42.84
N ARG A 132 3.88 -6.62 42.05
CA ARG A 132 3.05 -7.50 41.23
C ARG A 132 3.28 -8.94 41.61
N CYS A 133 2.19 -9.70 41.61
CA CYS A 133 2.20 -11.15 41.65
C CYS A 133 1.92 -11.64 40.24
N ASP A 134 2.75 -12.55 39.73
CA ASP A 134 2.58 -13.17 38.41
C ASP A 134 1.34 -14.08 38.45
N GLY A 135 0.14 -13.51 38.30
CA GLY A 135 -1.10 -14.26 38.11
C GLY A 135 -1.19 -14.95 36.74
N ASP A 136 -0.48 -14.40 35.74
CA ASP A 136 -0.55 -14.86 34.34
C ASP A 136 0.66 -15.72 33.89
N ARG A 137 1.75 -15.82 34.66
CA ARG A 137 2.95 -16.61 34.30
C ARG A 137 3.14 -17.90 35.09
N GLY A 138 2.11 -18.31 35.83
CA GLY A 138 2.08 -19.59 36.52
C GLY A 138 2.74 -19.56 37.90
N ARG A 139 2.16 -20.35 38.79
CA ARG A 139 2.69 -20.61 40.14
C ARG A 139 4.08 -21.27 40.02
N ASP A 140 4.95 -21.06 41.00
CA ASP A 140 6.20 -21.82 41.10
C ASP A 140 5.90 -23.34 41.18
N LEU A 141 6.92 -24.20 41.01
CA LEU A 141 6.76 -25.67 41.12
C LEU A 141 6.23 -26.16 42.48
N ARG A 142 6.03 -25.25 43.45
CA ARG A 142 5.49 -25.50 44.79
C ARG A 142 4.12 -24.82 45.01
N GLY A 143 3.52 -24.25 43.97
CA GLY A 143 2.20 -23.63 44.03
C GLY A 143 2.14 -22.22 44.61
N ARG A 144 3.28 -21.56 44.84
CA ARG A 144 3.35 -20.20 45.40
C ARG A 144 3.33 -19.15 44.28
N GLU A 145 2.64 -18.05 44.57
CA GLU A 145 2.65 -16.87 43.70
C GLU A 145 4.04 -16.24 43.73
N ASN A 146 4.64 -16.05 42.56
CA ASN A 146 5.86 -15.28 42.43
C ASN A 146 5.48 -13.80 42.48
N CYS A 147 5.60 -13.23 43.67
CA CYS A 147 5.38 -11.81 43.90
C CYS A 147 6.70 -11.07 44.09
N GLY A 148 6.84 -9.93 43.43
CA GLY A 148 8.04 -9.11 43.51
C GLY A 148 7.75 -7.65 43.22
N TRP A 149 8.69 -6.80 43.64
CA TRP A 149 8.70 -5.42 43.18
C TRP A 149 9.32 -5.37 41.79
N GLU A 150 8.59 -4.82 40.83
CA GLU A 150 9.08 -4.53 39.49
C GLU A 150 8.99 -3.04 39.18
N TRP A 151 9.90 -2.57 38.34
CA TRP A 151 9.81 -1.23 37.76
C TRP A 151 8.92 -1.29 36.52
N VAL A 152 7.92 -0.43 36.47
CA VAL A 152 7.00 -0.32 35.35
C VAL A 152 7.09 1.09 34.78
N GLU A 153 7.17 1.16 33.45
CA GLU A 153 7.15 2.43 32.72
C GLU A 153 5.73 3.00 32.70
N ILE A 154 5.60 4.25 33.14
CA ILE A 154 4.38 5.03 32.98
C ILE A 154 4.43 5.68 31.60
N LYS A 155 3.49 5.28 30.74
CA LYS A 155 3.37 5.83 29.40
C LYS A 155 2.89 7.27 29.42
N GLY A 156 3.51 8.08 28.57
CA GLY A 156 3.11 9.44 28.31
C GLY A 156 3.15 9.77 26.82
N TYR A 157 2.79 11.01 26.53
CA TYR A 157 2.81 11.59 25.20
C TYR A 157 3.52 12.94 25.20
N GLN A 158 4.17 13.23 24.10
CA GLN A 158 4.79 14.53 23.85
C GLN A 158 4.42 15.03 22.45
N ARG A 159 4.19 16.34 22.35
CA ARG A 159 4.01 17.02 21.07
C ARG A 159 5.37 17.22 20.44
N VAL A 160 5.47 16.86 19.17
CA VAL A 160 6.67 17.02 18.37
C VAL A 160 6.33 17.70 17.05
N ARG A 161 7.31 18.40 16.49
CA ARG A 161 7.29 18.83 15.09
C ARG A 161 8.19 17.88 14.31
N GLU A 162 7.62 17.23 13.30
CA GLU A 162 8.32 16.29 12.42
C GLU A 162 8.52 16.95 11.06
N GLN A 163 9.76 16.94 10.57
CA GLN A 163 10.12 17.37 9.22
C GLN A 163 10.73 16.20 8.46
N GLY A 164 10.30 16.02 7.22
CA GLY A 164 10.71 14.85 6.45
C GLY A 164 10.10 14.81 5.06
N TYR A 165 10.05 13.61 4.50
CA TYR A 165 9.51 13.34 3.17
C TYR A 165 8.54 12.17 3.22
N ALA A 166 7.33 12.39 2.71
CA ALA A 166 6.39 11.32 2.42
C ALA A 166 6.75 10.71 1.06
N SER A 167 6.92 9.39 1.02
CA SER A 167 7.34 8.68 -0.17
C SER A 167 6.16 7.99 -0.84
N TYR A 168 5.98 8.25 -2.13
CA TYR A 168 4.88 7.73 -2.93
C TYR A 168 5.38 6.94 -4.13
N LYS A 169 4.69 5.87 -4.48
CA LYS A 169 4.77 5.24 -5.79
C LYS A 169 3.58 5.67 -6.62
N ASN A 170 3.85 6.23 -7.79
CA ASN A 170 2.85 6.73 -8.72
C ASN A 170 2.78 5.84 -9.95
N LEU A 171 1.56 5.64 -10.44
CA LEU A 171 1.25 4.96 -11.68
C LEU A 171 0.62 6.00 -12.61
N ASP A 172 1.18 6.17 -13.80
CA ASP A 172 0.57 6.95 -14.89
C ASP A 172 0.55 6.08 -16.16
N ILE A 173 -0.59 5.44 -16.41
CA ILE A 173 -0.76 4.38 -17.41
C ILE A 173 -1.82 4.79 -18.42
N ASN A 174 -1.42 5.01 -19.66
CA ASN A 174 -2.35 5.17 -20.77
C ASN A 174 -2.91 3.82 -21.22
N LEU A 175 -4.20 3.81 -21.55
CA LEU A 175 -4.83 2.74 -22.30
C LEU A 175 -4.70 3.11 -23.78
N VAL A 176 -4.15 2.21 -24.59
CA VAL A 176 -3.84 2.48 -26.01
C VAL A 176 -4.53 1.46 -26.91
N ASN A 177 -5.16 1.87 -28.01
CA ASN A 177 -5.78 0.92 -28.94
C ASN A 177 -4.73 0.21 -29.81
N THR A 178 -5.17 -0.65 -30.74
CA THR A 178 -4.30 -1.36 -31.70
C THR A 178 -3.53 -0.41 -32.64
N ALA A 179 -4.05 0.80 -32.89
CA ALA A 179 -3.36 1.86 -33.61
C ALA A 179 -2.40 2.68 -32.72
N SER A 180 -2.12 2.24 -31.49
CA SER A 180 -1.30 2.94 -30.49
C SER A 180 -1.83 4.33 -30.09
N GLN A 181 -3.10 4.62 -30.35
CA GLN A 181 -3.74 5.87 -29.94
C GLN A 181 -4.23 5.75 -28.50
N LYS A 182 -4.05 6.81 -27.72
CA LYS A 182 -4.55 6.89 -26.35
C LYS A 182 -6.07 6.94 -26.33
N VAL A 183 -6.68 5.95 -25.68
CA VAL A 183 -8.14 5.83 -25.47
C VAL A 183 -8.54 5.98 -24.00
N GLY A 184 -7.56 6.05 -23.11
CA GLY A 184 -7.78 6.32 -21.70
C GLY A 184 -6.49 6.51 -20.91
N ASN A 185 -6.62 6.79 -19.63
CA ASN A 185 -5.51 6.97 -18.71
C ASN A 185 -5.92 6.65 -17.28
N PHE A 186 -5.12 5.82 -16.62
CA PHE A 186 -5.16 5.58 -15.19
C PHE A 186 -4.03 6.34 -14.50
N ARG A 187 -4.38 7.12 -13.48
CA ARG A 187 -3.42 7.76 -12.58
C ARG A 187 -3.75 7.41 -11.15
N GLY A 188 -2.76 6.87 -10.42
CA GLY A 188 -2.93 6.51 -9.02
C GLY A 188 -1.62 6.60 -8.27
N SER A 189 -1.72 6.68 -6.94
CA SER A 189 -0.57 6.76 -6.05
C SER A 189 -0.79 5.90 -4.81
N TYR A 190 0.30 5.38 -4.28
CA TYR A 190 0.33 4.67 -3.00
C TYR A 190 1.46 5.23 -2.14
N SER A 191 1.16 5.61 -0.90
CA SER A 191 2.17 6.01 0.08
C SER A 191 2.79 4.76 0.69
N TYR A 192 4.13 4.68 0.70
CA TYR A 192 4.85 3.54 1.27
C TYR A 192 5.71 3.91 2.48
N GLY A 193 5.51 5.11 3.02
CA GLY A 193 6.09 5.53 4.30
C GLY A 193 6.66 6.94 4.28
N ASP A 194 6.92 7.42 5.49
CA ASP A 194 7.52 8.72 5.76
C ASP A 194 8.98 8.51 6.20
N THR A 195 9.89 9.29 5.63
CA THR A 195 11.26 9.42 6.13
C THR A 195 11.33 10.68 6.98
N ILE A 196 11.51 10.52 8.29
CA ILE A 196 11.63 11.65 9.22
C ILE A 196 13.10 12.04 9.32
N THR A 197 13.40 13.28 8.97
CA THR A 197 14.77 13.83 8.96
C THR A 197 15.08 14.66 10.19
N ASN A 198 14.07 15.31 10.78
CA ASN A 198 14.22 16.09 11.99
C ASN A 198 12.98 15.92 12.89
N VAL A 199 13.22 15.89 14.20
CA VAL A 199 12.19 15.91 15.24
C VAL A 199 12.56 16.99 16.24
N SER A 200 11.65 17.94 16.45
CA SER A 200 11.77 18.97 17.49
C SER A 200 10.69 18.75 18.55
N TYR A 201 11.05 18.77 19.83
CA TYR A 201 10.12 18.60 20.94
C TYR A 201 9.43 19.92 21.26
N LEU A 202 8.10 19.94 21.15
CA LEU A 202 7.27 21.11 21.43
C LEU A 202 6.75 21.10 22.87
N SER A 203 6.76 19.94 23.53
CA SER A 203 6.40 19.78 24.93
C SER A 203 7.30 18.74 25.60
N GLY A 204 7.36 18.77 26.94
CA GLY A 204 7.82 17.62 27.72
C GLY A 204 6.87 16.43 27.58
N CYS A 205 7.29 15.28 28.14
CA CYS A 205 6.42 14.12 28.25
C CYS A 205 5.32 14.37 29.29
N ILE A 206 4.06 14.12 28.93
CA ILE A 206 2.88 14.32 29.78
C ILE A 206 2.21 12.95 29.97
N PRO A 207 1.73 12.58 31.17
CA PRO A 207 1.16 11.26 31.41
C PRO A 207 -0.10 11.03 30.57
N GLU A 208 -0.28 9.79 30.09
CA GLU A 208 -1.39 9.39 29.20
C GLU A 208 -2.78 9.72 29.77
N ARG A 209 -2.94 9.77 31.09
CA ARG A 209 -4.20 10.14 31.77
C ARG A 209 -4.64 11.60 31.53
N HIS A 210 -3.77 12.44 30.97
CA HIS A 210 -4.04 13.85 30.69
C HIS A 210 -4.13 14.14 29.19
N ARG A 211 -4.33 13.12 28.35
CA ARG A 211 -4.45 13.30 26.90
C ARG A 211 -5.58 14.31 26.60
N PRO A 212 -5.27 15.51 26.07
CA PRO A 212 -6.33 16.36 25.57
C PRO A 212 -6.96 15.64 24.38
N TYR A 213 -8.28 15.46 24.41
CA TYR A 213 -9.02 14.89 23.30
C TYR A 213 -8.73 15.72 22.03
N ASN A 214 -8.30 15.01 20.99
CA ASN A 214 -7.87 15.40 19.64
C ASN A 214 -8.24 16.80 19.11
N PHE A 215 -7.26 17.44 18.43
CA PHE A 215 -7.47 18.28 17.25
C PHE A 215 -7.09 17.48 16.00
#